data_AF-A0A0J6IL78-F1
#
_entry.id   AF-A0A0J6IL78-F1
#
_cell.length_a   1.000
_cell.length_b   1.000
_cell.length_c   1.000
_cell.angle_alpha   90.00
_cell.angle_beta   90.00
_cell.angle_gamma   90.00
#
_symmetry.space_group_name_H-M   'P 1'
#
loop_
_entity.id
_entity.type
_entity.pdbx_description
1 polymer ?
#
loop_
_entity_poly.entity_id
_entity_poly.type
_entity_poly.pdbx_seq_one_letter_code
_entity_poly.pdbx_strand_id
1 'polypeptide(L)' 'MLALLSGCATPEPAVRNVRVEVPVMVLCKTREVTVPLWAAAGLKKSDSLEVKVRALLAERRQRIGYERGLVAAVTACQ' A
#
# COMPACT_ATOMS: atom_id res chain seq x y z
N MET A 1 31.82 -68.78 6.43
CA MET A 1 31.57 -68.05 5.16
C MET A 1 31.20 -66.62 5.56
N LEU A 2 32.08 -65.64 5.34
CA LEU A 2 31.85 -64.25 5.75
C LEU A 2 31.18 -63.50 4.59
N ALA A 3 30.00 -62.91 4.84
CA ALA A 3 29.32 -62.05 3.88
C ALA A 3 29.79 -60.59 4.06
N LEU A 4 30.33 -60.00 3.00
CA LEU A 4 30.71 -58.59 2.95
C LEU A 4 29.52 -57.78 2.41
N LEU A 5 29.00 -56.86 3.22
CA LEU A 5 27.99 -55.89 2.81
C LEU A 5 28.68 -54.76 2.03
N SER A 6 28.36 -54.58 0.75
CA SER A 6 28.78 -53.42 -0.02
C SER A 6 27.74 -52.30 0.12
N GLY A 7 28.14 -51.17 0.72
CA GLY A 7 27.36 -49.93 0.73
C GLY A 7 27.58 -49.16 -0.57
N CYS A 8 26.51 -48.62 -1.15
CA CYS A 8 26.60 -47.77 -2.33
C CYS A 8 27.11 -46.37 -1.91
N ALA A 9 28.31 -46.02 -2.34
CA ALA A 9 28.90 -44.71 -2.08
C ALA A 9 28.36 -43.69 -3.10
N THR A 10 27.23 -43.04 -2.80
CA THR A 10 26.79 -41.87 -3.58
C THR A 10 27.59 -40.64 -3.17
N PRO A 11 28.19 -39.88 -4.12
CA PRO A 11 28.90 -38.64 -3.82
C PRO A 11 28.00 -37.63 -3.11
N GLU A 12 28.55 -36.87 -2.18
CA GLU A 12 27.80 -35.81 -1.50
C GLU A 12 27.25 -34.78 -2.51
N PRO A 13 25.96 -34.45 -2.44
CA PRO A 13 25.36 -33.50 -3.37
C PRO A 13 25.97 -32.11 -3.16
N ALA A 14 26.37 -31.47 -4.26
CA ALA A 14 26.89 -30.11 -4.23
C ALA A 14 25.79 -29.13 -3.79
N VAL A 15 25.85 -28.67 -2.54
CA VAL A 15 24.88 -27.73 -1.97
C VAL A 15 25.12 -26.33 -2.55
N ARG A 16 24.22 -25.83 -3.39
CA ARG A 16 24.20 -24.42 -3.81
C ARG A 16 23.24 -23.63 -2.94
N ASN A 17 23.80 -22.78 -2.09
CA ASN A 17 23.00 -21.84 -1.29
C ASN A 17 22.47 -20.74 -2.22
N VAL A 18 21.14 -20.63 -2.29
CA VAL A 18 20.45 -19.56 -3.02
C VAL A 18 20.04 -18.49 -2.00
N ARG A 19 20.38 -17.24 -2.29
CA ARG A 19 19.92 -16.11 -1.47
C ARG A 19 18.47 -15.80 -1.86
N VAL A 20 17.58 -15.82 -0.88
CA VAL A 20 16.15 -15.52 -1.05
C VAL A 20 15.82 -14.26 -0.26
N GLU A 21 15.24 -13.27 -0.92
CA GLU A 21 14.69 -12.10 -0.25
C GLU A 21 13.29 -12.44 0.25
N VAL A 22 13.14 -12.52 1.57
CA VAL A 22 11.84 -12.75 2.21
C VAL A 22 11.24 -11.39 2.58
N PRO A 23 10.07 -11.01 2.06
CA PRO A 23 9.42 -9.77 2.44
C PRO A 23 9.02 -9.82 3.91
N VAL A 24 9.50 -8.85 4.69
CA VAL A 24 9.16 -8.70 6.11
C VAL A 24 8.16 -7.55 6.30
N MET A 25 7.18 -7.76 7.18
CA MET A 25 6.21 -6.72 7.52
C MET A 25 6.91 -5.62 8.33
N VAL A 26 7.06 -4.43 7.74
CA VAL A 26 7.60 -3.26 8.43
C VAL A 26 6.47 -2.44 9.08
N LEU A 27 6.74 -1.89 10.27
CA LEU A 27 5.79 -1.03 10.95
C LEU A 27 5.72 0.33 10.24
N CYS A 28 4.60 0.63 9.59
CA CYS A 28 4.39 1.98 9.06
C CYS A 28 4.12 2.99 10.18
N LYS A 29 4.91 4.07 10.21
CA LYS A 29 4.70 5.22 11.10
C LYS A 29 4.05 6.37 10.33
N THR A 30 2.75 6.25 10.06
CA THR A 30 1.96 7.30 9.42
C THR A 30 0.81 7.75 10.33
N ARG A 31 0.24 8.92 10.06
CA ARG A 31 -0.97 9.41 10.73
C ARG A 31 -2.16 9.27 9.79
N GLU A 32 -3.34 9.05 10.35
CA GLU A 32 -4.58 9.06 9.59
C GLU A 32 -4.79 10.46 8.98
N VAL A 33 -5.05 10.50 7.67
CA VAL A 33 -5.32 11.75 6.96
C VAL A 33 -6.77 12.15 7.20
N THR A 34 -6.99 13.30 7.82
CA THR A 34 -8.33 13.78 8.15
C THR A 34 -9.16 14.03 6.89
N VAL A 35 -10.37 13.48 6.86
CA VAL A 35 -11.34 13.75 5.80
C VAL A 35 -11.82 15.20 5.91
N PRO A 36 -11.71 16.01 4.84
CA PRO A 36 -12.16 17.39 4.88
C PRO A 36 -13.69 17.47 4.88
N LEU A 37 -14.21 18.57 5.43
CA LEU A 37 -15.62 18.94 5.25
C LEU A 37 -15.85 19.32 3.80
N TRP A 38 -16.45 18.42 3.03
CA TRP A 38 -16.69 18.58 1.60
C TRP A 38 -17.62 19.76 1.31
N ALA A 39 -17.16 20.66 0.45
CA ALA A 39 -17.91 21.88 0.12
C ALA A 39 -19.28 21.58 -0.51
N ALA A 40 -19.45 20.46 -1.21
CA ALA A 40 -20.74 20.09 -1.80
C ALA A 40 -21.71 19.41 -0.81
N ALA A 41 -21.28 19.05 0.41
CA ALA A 41 -22.10 18.28 1.36
C ALA A 41 -23.40 19.01 1.77
N GLY A 42 -23.40 20.35 1.73
CA GLY A 42 -24.56 21.17 2.06
C GLY A 42 -25.45 21.56 0.88
N LEU A 43 -25.13 21.15 -0.35
CA LEU A 43 -25.89 21.55 -1.54
C LEU A 43 -27.29 20.94 -1.55
N LYS A 44 -28.27 21.77 -1.89
CA LYS A 44 -29.67 21.39 -2.07
C LYS A 44 -30.03 21.39 -3.56
N LYS A 45 -31.05 20.61 -3.91
CA LYS A 45 -31.58 20.55 -5.29
C LYS A 45 -32.06 21.93 -5.77
N SER A 46 -32.66 22.71 -4.88
CA SER A 46 -33.18 24.06 -5.14
C SER A 46 -32.11 25.14 -5.29
N ASP A 47 -30.84 24.85 -4.96
CA ASP A 47 -29.79 25.87 -5.04
C ASP A 47 -29.54 26.29 -6.49
N SER A 48 -29.17 27.56 -6.67
CA SER A 48 -28.85 28.10 -7.99
C SER A 48 -27.64 27.39 -8.59
N LEU A 49 -27.55 27.44 -9.92
CA LEU A 49 -26.41 26.84 -10.64
C LEU A 49 -25.08 27.45 -10.17
N GLU A 50 -25.05 28.75 -9.93
CA GLU A 50 -23.86 29.48 -9.48
C GLU A 50 -23.35 28.98 -8.13
N VAL A 51 -24.26 28.73 -7.16
CA VAL A 51 -23.92 28.17 -5.85
C VAL A 51 -23.35 26.76 -5.99
N LYS A 52 -23.97 25.93 -6.82
CA LYS A 52 -23.50 24.56 -7.11
C LYS A 52 -22.12 24.55 -7.75
N VAL A 53 -21.89 25.38 -8.78
CA VAL A 53 -20.60 25.46 -9.47
C VAL A 53 -19.50 25.94 -8.51
N ARG A 54 -19.78 26.95 -7.68
CA ARG A 54 -18.82 27.45 -6.69
C ARG A 54 -18.43 26.37 -5.67
N ALA A 55 -19.42 25.65 -5.13
CA ALA A 55 -19.18 24.57 -4.18
C ALA A 55 -18.38 23.42 -4.81
N LEU A 56 -18.70 23.01 -6.04
CA LEU A 56 -17.99 21.94 -6.75
C LEU A 56 -16.54 22.34 -7.11
N LEU A 57 -16.29 23.59 -7.49
CA LEU A 57 -14.93 24.09 -7.75
C LEU A 57 -14.10 24.17 -6.46
N ALA A 58 -14.72 24.53 -5.34
CA ALA A 58 -14.08 24.48 -4.02
C ALA A 58 -13.74 23.04 -3.63
N GLU A 59 -14.71 22.11 -3.76
CA GLU A 59 -14.50 20.70 -3.45
C GLU A 59 -13.42 20.06 -4.33
N ARG A 60 -13.36 20.41 -5.62
CA ARG A 60 -12.28 19.93 -6.50
C ARG A 60 -10.89 20.24 -5.93
N ARG A 61 -10.70 21.44 -5.36
CA ARG A 61 -9.44 21.80 -4.70
C ARG A 61 -9.22 21.03 -3.40
N GLN A 62 -10.27 20.80 -2.62
CA GLN A 62 -10.20 19.96 -1.41
C GLN A 62 -9.76 18.54 -1.75
N ARG A 63 -10.32 17.92 -2.81
CA ARG A 63 -9.94 16.56 -3.24
C ARG A 63 -8.48 16.48 -3.66
N ILE A 64 -7.99 17.43 -4.45
CA ILE A 64 -6.57 17.49 -4.83
C ILE A 64 -5.66 17.52 -3.60
N GLY A 65 -6.02 18.31 -2.57
CA GLY A 65 -5.26 18.37 -1.32
C GLY A 65 -5.31 17.05 -0.55
N TYR A 66 -6.50 16.48 -0.40
CA TYR A 66 -6.72 15.22 0.31
C TYR A 66 -5.98 14.04 -0.36
N GLU A 67 -6.07 13.92 -1.68
CA GLU A 67 -5.36 12.91 -2.47
C GLU A 67 -3.84 13.03 -2.30
N ARG A 68 -3.28 14.24 -2.33
CA ARG A 68 -1.86 14.46 -2.04
C ARG A 68 -1.48 14.03 -0.63
N GLY A 69 -2.33 14.32 0.36
CA GLY A 69 -2.15 13.88 1.73
C GLY A 69 -2.14 12.35 1.85
N LEU A 70 -3.06 11.67 1.17
CA LEU A 70 -3.12 10.21 1.13
C LEU A 70 -1.88 9.60 0.46
N VAL A 71 -1.46 10.15 -0.69
CA VAL A 71 -0.24 9.69 -1.37
C VAL A 71 0.97 9.85 -0.45
N ALA A 72 1.13 11.01 0.21
CA ALA A 72 2.22 11.23 1.15
C ALA A 72 2.18 10.24 2.33
N ALA A 73 0.99 9.94 2.86
CA ALA A 73 0.82 8.98 3.95
C ALA A 73 1.22 7.55 3.55
N VAL A 74 0.90 7.13 2.31
CA VAL A 74 1.27 5.81 1.78
C VAL A 74 2.76 5.75 1.44
N THR A 75 3.31 6.79 0.82
CA THR A 75 4.74 6.86 0.49
C THR A 75 5.61 6.81 1.75
N ALA A 76 5.15 7.36 2.88
CA ALA A 76 5.86 7.23 4.15
C ALA A 76 5.90 5.79 4.71
N CYS A 77 5.08 4.87 4.18
CA CYS A 77 5.01 3.46 4.59
C CYS A 77 5.81 2.50 3.70
N GLN A 78 6.35 2.96 2.57
CA GLN A 78 7.14 2.17 1.62
C GLN A 78 8.63 2.24 1.98
#